data_AF-A0A843DJV0-F1
#
_entry.id   AF-A0A843DJV0-F1
#
_cell.length_a   1.000
_cell.length_b   1.000
_cell.length_c   1.000
_cell.angle_alpha   90.00
_cell.angle_beta   90.00
_cell.angle_gamma   90.00
#
_symmetry.space_group_name_H-M   'P 1'
#
loop_
_entity.id
_entity.type
_entity.pdbx_description
1 polymer ?
#
loop_
_entity_poly.entity_id
_entity_poly.type
_entity_poly.pdbx_seq_one_letter_code
_entity_poly.pdbx_strand_id
1 'polypeptide(L)'
;MSFVIILVIFLVAYVVLYKVYLKSNDYRIANANEYLPEDEIHTLRQIYFLLMMAGCFTFVVLAIVFNNIDLSYFAIYDFAISLICFIELDKSSYKGKLIAFFLIPFGTMSFLLMDFSVLEFFSITHIIAMIYMIKVYYAKFNEYTRN
;
A
#
# COMPACT_ATOMS: atom_id res chain seq x y z
N MET A 1 10.90 -20.53 -7.29
CA MET A 1 10.72 -19.86 -8.60
C MET A 1 9.60 -18.82 -8.53
N SER A 2 8.44 -19.17 -7.96
CA SER A 2 7.26 -18.29 -7.84
C SER A 2 7.51 -17.01 -7.03
N PHE A 3 8.31 -17.06 -5.98
CA PHE A 3 8.74 -15.86 -5.23
C PHE A 3 9.38 -14.79 -6.13
N VAL A 4 10.30 -15.20 -7.02
CA VAL A 4 10.99 -14.29 -7.93
C VAL A 4 10.01 -13.69 -8.94
N ILE A 5 9.05 -14.48 -9.42
CA ILE A 5 8.00 -14.03 -10.34
C ILE A 5 7.12 -12.96 -9.67
N ILE A 6 6.67 -13.19 -8.44
CA ILE A 6 5.86 -12.22 -7.67
C ILE A 6 6.63 -10.92 -7.47
N LEU A 7 7.91 -11.02 -7.07
CA LEU A 7 8.78 -9.87 -6.90
C LEU A 7 8.91 -9.07 -8.19
N VAL A 8 9.12 -9.73 -9.33
CA VAL A 8 9.21 -9.08 -10.63
C VAL A 8 7.90 -8.39 -11.01
N ILE A 9 6.75 -9.05 -10.86
CA ILE A 9 5.43 -8.45 -11.16
C ILE A 9 5.20 -7.20 -10.31
N PHE A 10 5.46 -7.29 -9.00
CA PHE A 10 5.28 -6.18 -8.08
C PHE A 10 6.22 -5.02 -8.41
N LEU A 11 7.49 -5.29 -8.71
CA LEU A 11 8.46 -4.27 -9.10
C LEU A 11 8.12 -3.63 -10.46
N VAL A 12 7.62 -4.39 -11.43
CA VAL A 12 7.17 -3.83 -12.72
C VAL A 12 5.97 -2.91 -12.49
N ALA A 13 4.98 -3.33 -11.71
CA ALA A 13 3.83 -2.50 -11.37
C ALA A 13 4.26 -1.22 -10.64
N TYR A 14 5.18 -1.34 -9.67
CA TYR A 14 5.79 -0.20 -9.00
C TYR A 14 6.47 0.75 -9.97
N VAL A 15 7.34 0.27 -10.87
CA VAL A 15 8.04 1.12 -11.83
C VAL A 15 7.07 1.82 -12.78
N VAL A 16 6.03 1.12 -13.25
CA VAL A 16 5.02 1.69 -14.15
C VAL A 16 4.24 2.79 -13.43
N LEU A 17 3.69 2.52 -12.25
CA LEU A 17 2.93 3.51 -11.49
C LEU A 17 3.79 4.67 -11.01
N TYR A 18 5.02 4.40 -10.56
CA TYR A 18 5.94 5.44 -10.12
C TYR A 18 6.32 6.38 -11.27
N LYS A 19 6.53 5.85 -12.48
CA LYS A 19 6.74 6.69 -13.67
C LYS A 19 5.51 7.49 -14.04
N VAL A 20 4.31 6.91 -13.96
CA VAL A 20 3.06 7.65 -14.20
C VAL A 20 2.90 8.77 -13.17
N TYR A 21 3.16 8.48 -11.89
CA TYR A 21 3.11 9.45 -10.79
C TYR A 21 4.11 10.61 -10.96
N LEU A 22 5.36 10.29 -11.32
CA LEU A 22 6.37 11.32 -11.60
C LEU A 22 5.98 12.17 -12.82
N LYS A 23 5.52 11.52 -13.89
CA LYS A 23 5.12 12.22 -15.12
C LYS A 23 3.88 13.08 -14.92
N SER A 24 2.96 12.72 -14.01
CA SER A 24 1.82 13.56 -13.69
C SER A 24 2.24 14.88 -13.02
N ASN A 25 3.31 14.90 -12.22
CA ASN A 25 3.81 16.14 -11.61
C ASN A 25 4.34 17.16 -12.64
N ASP A 26 4.75 16.72 -13.83
CA ASP A 26 5.22 17.62 -14.89
C ASP A 26 4.07 18.28 -15.67
N TYR A 27 2.84 17.75 -15.57
CA TYR A 27 1.67 18.36 -16.21
C TYR A 27 0.99 19.32 -15.23
N ARG A 28 0.88 20.61 -15.60
CA ARG A 28 0.14 21.64 -14.84
C ARG A 28 -1.29 21.21 -14.43
N ILE A 29 -1.89 20.30 -15.22
CA ILE A 29 -3.21 19.71 -14.98
C ILE A 29 -3.29 18.93 -13.65
N ALA A 30 -2.17 18.44 -13.11
CA ALA A 30 -2.16 17.68 -11.86
C ALA A 30 -1.87 18.54 -10.61
N ASN A 31 -1.62 19.84 -10.76
CA ASN A 31 -1.36 20.70 -9.61
C ASN A 31 -2.68 21.14 -8.97
N ALA A 32 -3.16 20.38 -7.98
CA ALA A 32 -4.40 20.69 -7.26
C ALA A 32 -4.43 22.13 -6.70
N ASN A 33 -3.26 22.70 -6.36
CA ASN A 33 -3.14 24.08 -5.87
C ASN A 33 -3.52 25.13 -6.93
N GLU A 34 -3.53 24.79 -8.22
CA GLU A 34 -3.98 25.70 -9.30
C GLU A 34 -5.51 25.71 -9.45
N TYR A 35 -6.21 24.71 -8.88
CA TYR A 35 -7.63 24.49 -9.13
C TYR A 35 -8.51 24.55 -7.86
N LEU A 36 -7.93 24.27 -6.69
CA LEU A 36 -8.66 24.18 -5.43
C LEU A 36 -8.04 25.12 -4.37
N PRO A 37 -8.86 25.70 -3.49
CA PRO A 37 -8.39 26.39 -2.30
C PRO A 37 -7.56 25.47 -1.39
N GLU A 38 -6.61 26.05 -0.65
CA GLU A 38 -5.74 25.29 0.26
C GLU A 38 -6.54 24.46 1.28
N ASP A 39 -7.59 25.03 1.88
CA ASP A 39 -8.44 24.33 2.87
C ASP A 39 -9.10 23.06 2.31
N GLU A 40 -9.52 23.08 1.04
CA GLU A 40 -10.09 21.91 0.37
C GLU A 40 -9.02 20.84 0.12
N ILE A 41 -7.82 21.25 -0.27
CA ILE A 41 -6.68 20.34 -0.45
C ILE A 41 -6.28 19.70 0.88
N HIS A 42 -6.26 20.48 1.96
CA HIS A 42 -6.02 19.98 3.31
C HIS A 42 -7.07 18.94 3.73
N THR A 43 -8.35 19.22 3.48
CA THR A 43 -9.46 18.30 3.76
C THR A 43 -9.32 17.01 2.93
N LEU A 44 -9.01 17.11 1.64
CA LEU A 44 -8.79 15.96 0.77
C LEU A 44 -7.61 15.09 1.22
N ARG A 45 -6.52 15.71 1.70
CA ARG A 45 -5.39 14.97 2.31
C ARG A 45 -5.80 14.23 3.57
N GLN A 46 -6.57 14.86 4.46
CA GLN A 46 -7.09 14.20 5.66
C GLN A 46 -7.97 12.99 5.30
N ILE A 47 -8.90 13.15 4.36
CA ILE A 47 -9.76 12.06 3.86
C ILE A 47 -8.89 10.94 3.26
N TYR A 48 -7.88 11.28 2.46
CA TYR A 48 -6.95 10.32 1.90
C TYR A 48 -6.26 9.48 2.99
N PHE A 49 -5.69 10.11 4.02
CA PHE A 49 -5.05 9.37 5.11
C PHE A 49 -6.04 8.49 5.88
N LEU A 50 -7.28 8.96 6.06
CA LEU A 50 -8.34 8.16 6.68
C LEU A 50 -8.69 6.93 5.83
N LEU A 51 -8.83 7.09 4.52
CA LEU A 51 -9.06 5.98 3.58
C LEU A 51 -7.91 4.97 3.59
N MET A 52 -6.66 5.44 3.63
CA MET A 52 -5.50 4.56 3.70
C MET A 52 -5.42 3.80 5.02
N MET A 53 -5.72 4.45 6.16
CA MET A 53 -5.82 3.77 7.45
C MET A 53 -6.94 2.72 7.45
N ALA A 54 -8.14 3.11 7.00
CA ALA A 54 -9.29 2.22 6.91
C ALA A 54 -8.96 1.01 6.01
N GLY A 55 -8.31 1.24 4.88
CA GLY A 55 -7.97 0.17 3.98
C GLY A 55 -6.93 -0.80 4.56
N CYS A 56 -5.85 -0.29 5.16
CA CYS A 56 -4.86 -1.16 5.80
C CYS A 56 -5.51 -1.96 6.94
N PHE A 57 -6.41 -1.34 7.70
CA PHE A 57 -7.17 -2.00 8.76
C PHE A 57 -8.11 -3.08 8.21
N THR A 58 -8.86 -2.78 7.14
CA THR A 58 -9.71 -3.76 6.46
C THR A 58 -8.88 -4.96 5.99
N PHE A 59 -7.70 -4.74 5.39
CA PHE A 59 -6.79 -5.83 5.05
C PHE A 59 -6.45 -6.70 6.27
N VAL A 60 -6.04 -6.09 7.38
CA VAL A 60 -5.66 -6.82 8.61
C VAL A 60 -6.82 -7.64 9.15
N VAL A 61 -8.03 -7.07 9.21
CA VAL A 61 -9.23 -7.80 9.65
C VAL A 61 -9.53 -8.96 8.71
N LEU A 62 -9.49 -8.72 7.40
CA LEU A 62 -9.78 -9.75 6.40
C LEU A 62 -8.77 -10.90 6.46
N ALA A 63 -7.48 -10.60 6.61
CA ALA A 63 -6.41 -11.58 6.73
C ALA A 63 -6.52 -12.46 7.99
N ILE A 64 -7.12 -11.96 9.07
CA ILE A 64 -7.30 -12.71 10.33
C ILE A 64 -8.60 -13.51 10.33
N VAL A 65 -9.70 -12.92 9.82
CA VAL A 65 -11.06 -13.46 9.97
C VAL A 65 -11.43 -14.41 8.83
N PHE A 66 -11.03 -14.11 7.59
CA PHE A 66 -11.49 -14.84 6.42
C PHE A 66 -10.45 -15.85 5.96
N ASN A 67 -10.57 -17.07 6.49
CA ASN A 67 -9.67 -18.15 6.12
C ASN A 67 -10.07 -18.91 4.83
N ASN A 68 -11.13 -18.51 4.09
CA ASN A 68 -11.67 -19.28 2.95
C ASN A 68 -12.69 -18.54 2.02
N ILE A 69 -12.70 -17.20 1.93
CA ILE A 69 -13.63 -16.48 1.02
C ILE A 69 -12.90 -15.95 -0.21
N ASP A 70 -13.59 -15.99 -1.35
CA ASP A 70 -13.27 -15.45 -2.68
C ASP A 70 -11.97 -14.63 -2.76
N LEU A 71 -10.87 -15.38 -2.73
CA LEU A 71 -9.51 -14.90 -2.47
C LEU A 71 -8.99 -13.97 -3.58
N SER A 72 -9.64 -13.99 -4.76
CA SER A 72 -9.27 -13.16 -5.90
C SER A 72 -9.49 -11.67 -5.66
N TYR A 73 -10.64 -11.27 -5.10
CA TYR A 73 -10.92 -9.86 -4.83
C TYR A 73 -10.06 -9.34 -3.67
N PHE A 74 -9.88 -10.16 -2.64
CA PHE A 74 -8.95 -9.88 -1.56
C PHE A 74 -7.52 -9.69 -2.11
N ALA A 75 -7.12 -10.49 -3.10
CA ALA A 75 -5.80 -10.38 -3.70
C ALA A 75 -5.56 -9.11 -4.51
N ILE A 76 -6.54 -8.70 -5.31
CA ILE A 76 -6.48 -7.42 -6.03
C ILE A 76 -6.42 -6.26 -5.03
N TYR A 77 -7.25 -6.32 -3.99
CA TYR A 77 -7.30 -5.30 -2.95
C TYR A 77 -5.98 -5.17 -2.19
N ASP A 78 -5.44 -6.28 -1.72
CA ASP A 78 -4.15 -6.34 -1.04
C ASP A 78 -3.03 -5.81 -1.94
N PHE A 79 -2.97 -6.28 -3.19
CA PHE A 79 -1.96 -5.80 -4.14
C PHE A 79 -2.02 -4.28 -4.34
N ALA A 80 -3.22 -3.73 -4.53
CA ALA A 80 -3.40 -2.29 -4.73
C ALA A 80 -2.96 -1.48 -3.51
N ILE A 81 -3.41 -1.85 -2.31
CA ILE A 81 -3.10 -1.09 -1.11
C ILE A 81 -1.63 -1.22 -0.70
N SER A 82 -1.07 -2.41 -0.85
CA SER A 82 0.36 -2.70 -0.70
C SER A 82 1.21 -1.84 -1.61
N LEU A 83 0.81 -1.68 -2.87
CA LEU A 83 1.54 -0.90 -3.86
C LEU A 83 1.52 0.60 -3.54
N ILE A 84 0.37 1.15 -3.11
CA ILE A 84 0.27 2.55 -2.67
C ILE A 84 1.18 2.78 -1.45
N CYS A 85 1.04 1.93 -0.42
CA CYS A 85 1.89 1.97 0.77
C CYS A 85 3.39 1.87 0.41
N PHE A 86 3.73 0.98 -0.52
CA PHE A 86 5.10 0.79 -0.98
C PHE A 86 5.63 2.03 -1.68
N ILE A 87 4.85 2.70 -2.53
CA ILE A 87 5.26 3.94 -3.21
C ILE A 87 5.56 5.04 -2.19
N GLU A 88 4.66 5.25 -1.23
CA GLU A 88 4.75 6.36 -0.28
C GLU A 88 5.70 6.16 0.90
N LEU A 89 6.07 4.91 1.19
CA LEU A 89 6.99 4.62 2.28
C LEU A 89 8.37 5.21 1.98
N ASP A 90 8.92 5.93 2.96
CA ASP A 90 10.32 6.36 2.93
C ASP A 90 11.25 5.15 3.11
N LYS A 91 12.07 4.90 2.08
CA LYS A 91 13.01 3.77 1.98
C LYS A 91 14.46 4.20 2.25
N SER A 92 14.68 5.42 2.73
CA SER A 92 16.01 5.96 3.06
C SER A 92 16.73 5.13 4.12
N SER A 93 15.99 4.66 5.13
CA SER A 93 16.51 3.90 6.27
C SER A 93 16.41 2.38 6.08
N TYR A 94 17.26 1.61 6.78
CA TYR A 94 17.17 0.15 6.81
C TYR A 94 15.80 -0.35 7.28
N LYS A 95 15.22 0.33 8.28
CA LYS A 95 13.86 0.04 8.76
C LYS A 95 12.83 0.23 7.64
N GLY A 96 12.91 1.34 6.90
CA GLY A 96 12.04 1.61 5.75
C GLY A 96 12.17 0.55 4.66
N LYS A 97 13.39 0.13 4.32
CA LYS A 97 13.63 -0.96 3.35
C LYS A 97 13.05 -2.29 3.80
N LEU A 98 13.19 -2.63 5.09
CA LEU A 98 12.63 -3.86 5.66
C LEU A 98 11.10 -3.86 5.60
N ILE A 99 10.46 -2.76 6.00
CA ILE A 99 9.00 -2.61 5.89
C ILE A 99 8.58 -2.67 4.42
N ALA A 100 9.30 -2.03 3.50
CA ALA A 100 9.01 -2.09 2.07
C ALA A 100 9.02 -3.53 1.54
N PHE A 101 9.98 -4.34 1.98
CA PHE A 101 10.02 -5.76 1.63
C PHE A 101 8.81 -6.52 2.19
N PHE A 102 8.42 -6.26 3.43
CA PHE A 102 7.25 -6.88 4.04
C PHE A 102 5.93 -6.36 3.47
N LEU A 103 5.89 -5.22 2.79
CA LEU A 103 4.72 -4.73 2.07
C LEU A 103 4.50 -5.48 0.74
N ILE A 104 5.42 -6.32 0.28
CA ILE A 104 5.16 -7.14 -0.90
C ILE A 104 4.21 -8.28 -0.49
N PRO A 105 3.01 -8.38 -1.09
CA PRO A 105 1.98 -9.33 -0.65
C PRO A 105 2.27 -10.74 -1.19
N PHE A 106 3.35 -11.36 -0.74
CA PHE A 106 3.81 -12.65 -1.25
C PHE A 106 2.78 -13.76 -1.07
N GLY A 107 2.13 -13.86 0.09
CA GLY A 107 1.12 -14.89 0.36
C GLY A 107 -0.11 -14.76 -0.55
N THR A 108 -0.54 -13.52 -0.76
CA THR A 108 -1.72 -13.22 -1.55
C THR A 108 -1.48 -13.36 -3.06
N MET A 109 -0.29 -12.96 -3.53
CA MET A 109 0.11 -13.17 -4.93
C MET A 109 0.47 -14.64 -5.23
N SER A 110 0.97 -15.39 -4.25
CA SER A 110 1.22 -16.81 -4.44
C SER A 110 -0.08 -17.60 -4.60
N PHE A 111 -1.15 -17.18 -3.91
CA PHE A 111 -2.51 -17.69 -4.18
C PHE A 111 -2.94 -17.46 -5.64
N LEU A 112 -2.77 -16.25 -6.18
CA LEU A 112 -3.10 -15.96 -7.59
C LEU A 112 -2.29 -16.82 -8.59
N LEU A 113 -1.07 -17.21 -8.22
CA LEU A 113 -0.20 -18.07 -9.02
C LEU A 113 -0.37 -19.57 -8.73
N MET A 114 -1.33 -19.95 -7.87
CA MET A 114 -1.59 -21.32 -7.42
C MET A 114 -0.36 -22.01 -6.76
N ASP A 115 0.49 -21.24 -6.08
CA ASP A 115 1.63 -21.76 -5.30
C ASP A 115 1.45 -21.46 -3.81
N PHE A 116 1.37 -22.52 -3.00
CA PHE A 116 1.06 -22.43 -1.57
C PHE A 116 2.30 -22.51 -0.65
N SER A 117 3.52 -22.65 -1.21
CA SER A 117 4.72 -22.94 -0.44
C SER A 117 5.23 -21.79 0.45
N VAL A 118 4.71 -20.57 0.26
CA VAL A 118 5.25 -19.33 0.85
C VAL A 118 4.22 -18.59 1.73
N LEU A 119 3.03 -19.18 1.93
CA LEU A 119 1.86 -18.42 2.40
C LEU A 119 1.95 -17.93 3.85
N GLU A 120 2.28 -18.79 4.81
CA GLU A 120 2.00 -18.48 6.23
C GLU A 120 2.97 -17.44 6.83
N PHE A 121 4.28 -17.64 6.66
CA PHE A 121 5.27 -16.73 7.24
C PHE A 121 5.16 -15.32 6.65
N PHE A 122 5.01 -15.23 5.33
CA PHE A 122 4.94 -13.93 4.67
C PHE A 122 3.63 -13.20 4.97
N SER A 123 2.49 -13.92 5.09
CA SER A 123 1.22 -13.31 5.50
C SER A 123 1.32 -12.64 6.87
N ILE A 124 1.97 -13.28 7.85
CA ILE A 124 2.17 -12.68 9.18
C ILE A 124 3.03 -11.41 9.10
N THR A 125 4.17 -11.47 8.39
CA THR A 125 5.03 -10.29 8.24
C THR A 125 4.34 -9.15 7.50
N HIS A 126 3.46 -9.49 6.56
CA HIS A 126 2.70 -8.53 5.77
C HIS A 126 1.63 -7.82 6.62
N ILE A 127 0.92 -8.55 7.49
CA ILE A 127 0.02 -7.98 8.49
C ILE A 127 0.76 -6.98 9.39
N ILE A 128 1.96 -7.32 9.85
CA ILE A 128 2.79 -6.42 10.68
C ILE A 128 3.14 -5.13 9.90
N ALA A 129 3.50 -5.24 8.63
CA ALA A 129 3.78 -4.08 7.78
C ALA A 129 2.54 -3.19 7.59
N MET A 130 1.36 -3.79 7.39
CA MET A 130 0.10 -3.05 7.27
C MET A 130 -0.28 -2.32 8.55
N ILE A 131 -0.11 -2.95 9.72
CA ILE A 131 -0.29 -2.28 11.03
C ILE A 131 0.69 -1.11 11.17
N TYR A 132 1.94 -1.29 10.75
CA TYR A 132 2.91 -0.20 10.76
C TYR A 132 2.47 0.97 9.86
N MET A 133 1.92 0.68 8.66
CA MET A 133 1.42 1.71 7.76
C MET A 133 0.21 2.45 8.33
N ILE A 134 -0.70 1.78 9.06
CA ILE A 134 -1.79 2.46 9.79
C ILE A 134 -1.20 3.52 10.74
N LYS A 135 -0.16 3.18 11.50
CA LYS A 135 0.51 4.12 12.40
C LYS A 135 1.14 5.30 11.65
N VAL A 136 1.75 5.06 10.49
CA VAL A 136 2.32 6.12 9.64
C VAL A 136 1.23 7.06 9.14
N TYR A 137 0.13 6.54 8.62
CA TYR A 137 -0.98 7.35 8.13
C TYR A 137 -1.69 8.10 9.26
N TYR A 138 -1.79 7.52 10.45
CA TYR A 138 -2.30 8.20 11.64
C TYR A 138 -1.44 9.40 12.03
N ALA A 139 -0.11 9.24 12.00
CA ALA A 139 0.81 10.34 12.28
C ALA A 139 0.63 11.49 11.28
N LYS A 140 0.55 11.17 9.98
CA LYS A 140 0.25 12.15 8.92
C LYS A 140 -1.12 12.81 9.16
N PHE A 141 -2.18 12.04 9.37
CA PHE A 141 -3.52 12.57 9.63
C PHE A 141 -3.53 13.59 10.78
N ASN A 142 -2.88 13.26 11.90
CA ASN A 142 -2.77 14.18 13.04
C ASN A 142 -2.00 15.46 12.71
N GLU A 143 -0.92 15.38 11.94
CA GLU A 143 -0.15 16.55 11.49
C GLU A 143 -1.02 17.52 10.68
N TYR A 144 -1.90 17.00 9.83
CA TYR A 144 -2.82 17.80 9.01
C TYR A 144 -4.10 18.24 9.73
N THR A 145 -4.36 17.76 10.94
CA THR A 145 -5.59 18.09 11.72
C THR A 145 -5.31 19.02 12.90
N ARG A 146 -4.07 19.03 13.42
CA ARG A 146 -3.69 19.81 14.60
C ARG A 146 -2.95 21.13 14.28
N ASN A 147 -2.58 21.33 13.02
CA ASN A 147 -2.08 22.60 12.49
C ASN A 147 -3.21 23.28 11.72
#